data_AF-A1D650-F1
#
_entry.id   AF-A1D650-F1
#
_cell.length_a   1.000
_cell.length_b   1.000
_cell.length_c   1.000
_cell.angle_alpha   90.00
_cell.angle_beta   90.00
_cell.angle_gamma   90.00
#
_symmetry.space_group_name_H-M   'P 1'
#
loop_
_entity.id
_entity.type
_entity.pdbx_description
1 polymer ?
#
loop_
_entity_poly.entity_id
_entity_poly.type
_entity_poly.pdbx_seq_one_letter_code
_entity_poly.pdbx_strand_id
1 'polypeptide(L)'
;MSQPKEDPEKLADQVVYFSLRLSSPATFASAVDGAFAHADPEEAQFYQYLKQNNRIQSEFHATLIHVNDRTANPAIWEKYKADYKEALSREGSGDLTPSLGAGEILPDHLVWDQRIMALAVKMNGEDGPLPCANASPHVTVGTADDSIKAFESNDLLKRWREGDQSTGPIYAKVFPRGYNFESSIQANFAG
;
A
#
# COMPACT_ATOMS: atom_id res chain seq x y z
N MET A 1 -3.16 -34.20 -19.49
CA MET A 1 -2.89 -33.12 -20.45
C MET A 1 -2.59 -31.88 -19.63
N SER A 2 -1.38 -31.35 -19.68
CA SER A 2 -1.03 -30.11 -18.96
C SER A 2 -1.73 -28.94 -19.65
N GLN A 3 -2.40 -28.08 -18.88
CA GLN A 3 -2.92 -26.82 -19.41
C GLN A 3 -1.78 -26.04 -20.09
N PRO A 4 -2.02 -25.34 -21.21
CA PRO A 4 -1.01 -24.48 -21.80
C PRO A 4 -0.64 -23.40 -20.77
N LYS A 5 0.64 -23.31 -20.40
CA LYS A 5 1.17 -22.18 -19.63
C LYS A 5 0.88 -20.91 -20.45
N GLU A 6 0.17 -19.96 -19.85
CA GLU A 6 0.03 -18.63 -20.46
C GLU A 6 1.41 -17.99 -20.64
N ASP A 7 1.55 -17.23 -21.72
CA ASP A 7 2.78 -16.52 -22.07
C ASP A 7 3.06 -15.45 -21.01
N PRO A 8 4.24 -15.47 -20.34
CA PRO A 8 4.61 -14.47 -19.34
C PRO A 8 4.48 -13.02 -19.80
N GLU A 9 4.68 -12.73 -21.09
CA GLU A 9 4.51 -11.38 -21.61
C GLU A 9 3.03 -10.95 -21.59
N LYS A 10 2.12 -11.85 -21.98
CA LYS A 10 0.67 -11.59 -21.94
C LYS A 10 0.15 -11.41 -20.52
N LEU A 11 0.70 -12.14 -19.55
CA LEU A 11 0.36 -11.97 -18.14
C LEU A 11 0.89 -10.63 -17.62
N ALA A 12 2.13 -10.29 -17.96
CA ALA A 12 2.74 -9.03 -17.54
C ALA A 12 1.99 -7.79 -18.08
N ASP A 13 1.38 -7.89 -19.27
CA ASP A 13 0.55 -6.83 -19.84
C ASP A 13 -0.82 -6.66 -19.15
N GLN A 14 -1.27 -7.65 -18.37
CA GLN A 14 -2.52 -7.59 -17.60
C GLN A 14 -2.33 -7.01 -16.19
N VAL A 15 -1.10 -6.81 -15.75
CA VAL A 15 -0.81 -6.23 -14.43
C VAL A 15 -1.32 -4.80 -14.36
N VAL A 16 -2.11 -4.49 -13.33
CA VAL A 16 -2.67 -3.16 -13.07
C VAL A 16 -1.73 -2.35 -12.20
N TYR A 17 -1.13 -2.96 -11.17
CA TYR A 17 -0.15 -2.30 -10.33
C TYR A 17 0.76 -3.30 -9.61
N PHE A 18 1.93 -2.81 -9.21
CA PHE A 18 2.82 -3.51 -8.30
C PHE A 18 2.71 -2.91 -6.90
N SER A 19 2.77 -3.76 -5.88
CA SER A 19 2.66 -3.33 -4.49
C SER A 19 3.60 -4.11 -3.59
N LEU A 20 3.86 -3.54 -2.42
CA LEU A 20 4.45 -4.21 -1.29
C LEU A 20 3.31 -4.58 -0.33
N ARG A 21 2.90 -5.85 -0.33
CA ARG A 21 1.77 -6.36 0.45
C ARG A 21 2.24 -6.84 1.82
N LEU A 22 1.55 -6.43 2.88
CA LEU A 22 1.87 -6.86 4.25
C LEU A 22 1.55 -8.35 4.44
N SER A 23 2.47 -9.07 5.06
CA SER A 23 2.31 -10.52 5.31
C SER A 23 1.30 -10.83 6.41
N SER A 24 1.08 -9.92 7.37
CA SER A 24 0.12 -10.09 8.48
C SER A 24 -0.78 -8.86 8.64
N PRO A 25 -1.99 -8.87 8.04
CA PRO A 25 -2.98 -7.83 8.26
C PRO A 25 -3.37 -7.65 9.73
N ALA A 26 -3.42 -8.75 10.49
CA ALA A 26 -3.75 -8.73 11.91
C ALA A 26 -2.69 -8.01 12.75
N THR A 27 -1.40 -8.24 12.48
CA THR A 27 -0.31 -7.55 13.16
C THR A 27 -0.36 -6.04 12.88
N PHE A 28 -0.61 -5.67 11.63
CA PHE A 28 -0.80 -4.26 11.24
C PHE A 28 -1.98 -3.62 11.97
N ALA A 29 -3.16 -4.24 11.91
CA ALA A 29 -4.36 -3.72 12.56
C ALA A 29 -4.15 -3.57 14.08
N SER A 30 -3.51 -4.54 14.73
CA SER A 30 -3.18 -4.47 16.15
C SER A 30 -2.19 -3.34 16.48
N ALA A 31 -1.24 -3.03 15.58
CA ALA A 31 -0.30 -1.93 15.77
C ALA A 31 -0.99 -0.57 15.65
N VAL A 32 -1.91 -0.42 14.69
CA VAL A 32 -2.75 0.78 14.57
C VAL A 32 -3.65 0.94 15.78
N ASP A 33 -4.25 -0.15 16.27
CA ASP A 33 -5.03 -0.16 17.52
C ASP A 33 -4.18 0.34 18.71
N GLY A 34 -2.96 -0.18 18.84
CA GLY A 34 -2.00 0.25 19.85
C GLY A 34 -1.65 1.74 19.74
N ALA A 35 -1.52 2.27 18.52
CA ALA A 35 -1.25 3.69 18.30
C ALA A 35 -2.37 4.60 18.83
N PHE A 36 -3.62 4.13 18.89
CA PHE A 36 -4.77 4.87 19.42
C PHE A 36 -5.20 4.47 20.83
N ALA A 37 -4.49 3.55 21.51
CA ALA A 37 -4.91 3.02 22.82
C ALA A 37 -4.99 4.09 23.93
N HIS A 38 -4.20 5.15 23.82
CA HIS A 38 -4.15 6.28 24.76
C HIS A 38 -4.47 7.62 24.10
N ALA A 39 -5.03 7.59 22.89
CA ALA A 39 -5.49 8.78 22.20
C ALA A 39 -6.70 9.37 22.92
N ASP A 40 -6.81 10.70 22.94
CA ASP A 40 -8.02 11.35 23.41
C ASP A 40 -9.19 11.12 22.43
N PRO A 41 -10.45 11.39 22.84
CA PRO A 41 -11.60 11.13 21.98
C PRO A 41 -11.59 11.90 20.66
N GLU A 42 -10.96 13.07 20.59
CA GLU A 42 -10.88 13.88 19.38
C GLU A 42 -9.87 13.28 18.40
N GLU A 43 -8.67 12.93 18.87
CA GLU A 43 -7.63 12.27 18.07
C GLU A 43 -8.09 10.89 17.57
N ALA A 44 -8.77 10.11 18.41
CA ALA A 44 -9.23 8.78 18.07
C ALA A 44 -10.53 8.75 17.24
N GLN A 45 -11.22 9.89 17.08
CA GLN A 45 -12.60 9.95 16.58
C GLN A 45 -12.77 9.20 15.25
N PHE A 46 -11.93 9.53 14.26
CA PHE A 46 -12.05 8.95 12.93
C PHE A 46 -11.66 7.46 12.90
N TYR A 47 -10.63 7.08 13.66
CA TYR A 47 -10.25 5.67 13.77
C TYR A 47 -11.37 4.81 14.38
N GLN A 48 -12.00 5.30 15.46
CA GLN A 48 -13.12 4.62 16.09
C GLN A 48 -14.32 4.52 15.14
N TYR A 49 -14.59 5.58 14.37
CA TYR A 49 -15.59 5.54 13.32
C TYR A 49 -15.29 4.42 12.30
N LEU A 50 -14.04 4.31 11.82
CA LEU A 50 -13.67 3.27 10.86
C LEU A 50 -13.89 1.86 11.44
N LYS A 51 -13.51 1.65 12.71
CA LYS A 51 -13.71 0.36 13.40
C LYS A 51 -15.20 0.00 13.52
N GLN A 52 -16.00 0.92 14.06
CA GLN A 52 -17.41 0.67 14.36
C GLN A 52 -18.25 0.41 13.09
N ASN A 53 -17.82 0.96 11.96
CA ASN A 53 -18.53 0.83 10.69
C ASN A 53 -17.90 -0.20 9.74
N ASN A 54 -16.96 -1.03 10.22
CA ASN A 54 -16.24 -2.03 9.41
C ASN A 54 -15.61 -1.42 8.14
N ARG A 55 -15.01 -0.25 8.28
CA ARG A 55 -14.41 0.55 7.20
C ARG A 55 -12.88 0.44 7.12
N ILE A 56 -12.27 -0.33 8.01
CA ILE A 56 -10.85 -0.68 7.92
C ILE A 56 -10.68 -1.74 6.82
N GLN A 57 -9.64 -1.60 5.99
CA GLN A 57 -9.34 -2.58 4.95
C GLN A 57 -9.03 -3.95 5.54
N SER A 58 -9.37 -5.02 4.82
CA SER A 58 -9.03 -6.39 5.20
C SER A 58 -7.62 -6.80 4.77
N GLU A 59 -7.07 -6.10 3.78
CA GLU A 59 -5.75 -6.32 3.21
C GLU A 59 -5.01 -5.00 3.14
N PHE A 60 -3.71 -5.03 3.41
CA PHE A 60 -2.90 -3.82 3.47
C PHE A 60 -1.71 -3.95 2.53
N HIS A 61 -1.49 -2.91 1.75
CA HIS A 61 -0.35 -2.83 0.84
C HIS A 61 0.04 -1.37 0.62
N ALA A 62 1.30 -1.18 0.25
CA ALA A 62 1.78 0.08 -0.31
C ALA A 62 1.97 -0.08 -1.81
N THR A 63 1.33 0.80 -2.59
CA THR A 63 1.47 0.75 -4.06
C THR A 63 2.85 1.27 -4.46
N LEU A 64 3.59 0.45 -5.21
CA LEU A 64 4.90 0.80 -5.77
C LEU A 64 4.73 1.62 -7.05
N ILE A 65 3.91 1.12 -7.98
CA ILE A 65 3.58 1.82 -9.22
C ILE A 65 2.27 1.28 -9.82
N HIS A 66 1.40 2.17 -10.29
CA HIS A 66 0.20 1.82 -11.05
C HIS A 66 0.47 1.93 -12.56
N VAL A 67 -0.25 1.15 -13.37
CA VAL A 67 -0.10 1.13 -14.84
C VAL A 67 -0.31 2.52 -15.48
N ASN A 68 -1.13 3.36 -14.85
CA ASN A 68 -1.36 4.74 -15.28
C ASN A 68 -0.12 5.63 -15.13
N ASP A 69 0.82 5.27 -14.25
CA ASP A 69 2.04 6.03 -14.00
C ASP A 69 3.23 5.57 -14.85
N ARG A 70 3.06 4.51 -15.65
CA ARG A 70 4.15 3.88 -16.43
C ARG A 70 4.81 4.83 -17.43
N THR A 71 4.07 5.78 -17.98
CA THR A 71 4.61 6.74 -18.95
C THR A 71 5.44 7.83 -18.27
N ALA A 72 5.07 8.20 -17.04
CA ALA A 72 5.84 9.14 -16.21
C ALA A 72 7.03 8.48 -15.53
N ASN A 73 6.93 7.18 -15.21
CA ASN A 73 7.94 6.41 -14.48
C ASN A 73 8.31 5.09 -15.20
N PRO A 74 8.75 5.13 -16.46
CA PRO A 74 8.96 3.92 -17.27
C PRO A 74 10.02 2.99 -16.67
N ALA A 75 11.09 3.53 -16.10
CA ALA A 75 12.14 2.72 -15.48
C ALA A 75 11.62 1.89 -14.28
N ILE A 76 10.73 2.46 -13.47
CA ILE A 76 10.13 1.76 -12.32
C ILE A 76 9.18 0.66 -12.81
N TRP A 77 8.34 0.96 -13.81
CA TRP A 77 7.40 0.00 -14.37
C TRP A 77 8.13 -1.19 -14.99
N GLU A 78 9.11 -0.92 -15.87
CA GLU A 78 9.86 -1.97 -16.56
C GLU A 78 10.68 -2.83 -15.60
N LYS A 79 11.20 -2.26 -14.50
CA LYS A 79 11.86 -3.04 -13.44
C LYS A 79 10.92 -4.10 -12.88
N TYR A 80 9.76 -3.70 -12.36
CA TYR A 80 8.84 -4.65 -11.72
C TYR A 80 8.18 -5.59 -12.74
N LYS A 81 7.95 -5.14 -13.98
CA LYS A 81 7.50 -5.99 -15.08
C LYS A 81 8.53 -7.07 -15.41
N ALA A 82 9.82 -6.75 -15.40
CA ALA A 82 10.90 -7.71 -15.61
C ALA A 82 11.00 -8.72 -14.45
N ASP A 83 10.97 -8.24 -13.20
CA ASP A 83 11.00 -9.08 -12.00
C ASP A 83 9.83 -10.09 -11.99
N TYR A 84 8.65 -9.63 -12.41
CA TYR A 84 7.45 -10.48 -12.55
C TYR A 84 7.61 -11.60 -13.58
N LYS A 85 8.13 -11.27 -14.78
CA LYS A 85 8.39 -12.26 -15.82
C LYS A 85 9.44 -13.30 -15.39
N GLU A 86 10.46 -12.86 -14.66
CA GLU A 86 11.46 -13.78 -14.10
C GLU A 86 10.83 -14.70 -13.04
N ALA A 87 10.00 -14.17 -12.14
CA ALA A 87 9.31 -14.95 -11.12
C ALA A 87 8.39 -16.03 -11.73
N LEU A 88 7.58 -15.67 -12.74
CA LEU A 88 6.74 -16.62 -13.49
C LEU A 88 7.55 -17.75 -14.13
N SER A 89 8.74 -17.42 -14.64
CA SER A 89 9.62 -18.40 -15.29
C SER A 89 10.23 -19.38 -14.28
N ARG A 90 10.53 -18.91 -13.05
CA ARG A 90 11.14 -19.69 -11.97
C ARG A 90 10.16 -20.64 -11.29
N GLU A 91 8.98 -20.15 -10.91
CA GLU A 91 8.09 -20.95 -10.07
C GLU A 91 7.49 -22.13 -10.83
N GLY A 92 7.30 -22.02 -12.14
CA GLY A 92 6.83 -23.10 -13.00
C GLY A 92 5.43 -23.67 -12.65
N SER A 93 4.86 -23.21 -11.53
CA SER A 93 3.53 -23.42 -10.97
C SER A 93 2.56 -22.45 -11.67
N GLY A 94 1.30 -22.84 -11.79
CA GLY A 94 0.25 -21.97 -12.34
C GLY A 94 -0.15 -20.82 -11.40
N ASP A 95 0.74 -20.36 -10.52
CA ASP A 95 0.51 -19.17 -9.71
C ASP A 95 0.74 -17.92 -10.57
N LEU A 96 -0.31 -17.11 -10.71
CA LEU A 96 -0.26 -15.88 -11.49
C LEU A 96 0.32 -14.71 -10.68
N THR A 97 0.51 -14.90 -9.38
CA THR A 97 0.94 -13.89 -8.40
C THR A 97 2.17 -14.34 -7.60
N PRO A 98 3.24 -14.84 -8.23
CA PRO A 98 4.45 -15.23 -7.51
C PRO A 98 5.04 -14.02 -6.77
N SER A 99 5.68 -14.29 -5.63
CA SER A 99 6.41 -13.26 -4.90
C SER A 99 7.60 -12.77 -5.73
N LEU A 100 7.77 -11.45 -5.85
CA LEU A 100 8.88 -10.85 -6.59
C LEU A 100 10.10 -10.55 -5.71
N GLY A 101 9.96 -10.74 -4.40
CA GLY A 101 10.98 -10.47 -3.41
C GLY A 101 10.36 -10.13 -2.06
N ALA A 102 11.15 -10.30 -1.00
CA ALA A 102 10.79 -9.83 0.32
C ALA A 102 10.98 -8.31 0.42
N GLY A 103 10.24 -7.68 1.33
CA GLY A 103 10.46 -6.30 1.70
C GLY A 103 9.92 -5.98 3.07
N GLU A 104 10.14 -4.73 3.47
CA GLU A 104 9.79 -4.21 4.78
C GLU A 104 9.14 -2.84 4.64
N ILE A 105 8.05 -2.65 5.37
CA ILE A 105 7.37 -1.36 5.53
C ILE A 105 7.76 -0.76 6.87
N LEU A 106 8.38 0.42 6.82
CA LEU A 106 8.77 1.18 7.99
C LEU A 106 7.76 2.32 8.20
N PRO A 107 6.94 2.27 9.27
CA PRO A 107 5.94 3.28 9.55
C PRO A 107 6.58 4.60 9.98
N ASP A 108 5.93 5.71 9.61
CA ASP A 108 6.36 7.06 10.00
C ASP A 108 5.23 7.83 10.69
N HIS A 109 4.16 8.16 9.98
CA HIS A 109 3.02 8.93 10.51
C HIS A 109 1.70 8.31 10.10
N LEU A 110 0.74 8.22 11.03
CA LEU A 110 -0.67 8.12 10.67
C LEU A 110 -1.17 9.51 10.31
N VAL A 111 -1.85 9.62 9.18
CA VAL A 111 -2.41 10.86 8.64
C VAL A 111 -3.86 10.60 8.26
N TRP A 112 -4.76 11.49 8.68
CA TRP A 112 -6.18 11.34 8.39
C TRP A 112 -6.91 12.67 8.33
N ASP A 113 -8.03 12.65 7.64
CA ASP A 113 -9.08 13.66 7.69
C ASP A 113 -10.43 12.98 8.02
N GLN A 114 -11.56 13.59 7.66
CA GLN A 114 -12.88 12.98 7.86
C GLN A 114 -13.27 11.97 6.76
N ARG A 115 -12.40 11.73 5.78
CA ARG A 115 -12.67 10.90 4.59
C ARG A 115 -11.80 9.65 4.55
N ILE A 116 -10.52 9.77 4.86
CA ILE A 116 -9.55 8.68 4.68
C ILE A 116 -8.46 8.72 5.75
N MET A 117 -7.98 7.54 6.15
CA MET A 117 -6.82 7.38 7.02
C MET A 117 -5.77 6.58 6.27
N ALA A 118 -4.54 7.07 6.29
CA ALA A 118 -3.38 6.41 5.70
C ALA A 118 -2.19 6.45 6.64
N LEU A 119 -1.36 5.43 6.56
CA LEU A 119 -0.05 5.39 7.20
C LEU A 119 0.99 5.78 6.16
N ALA A 120 1.68 6.91 6.37
CA ALA A 120 2.88 7.26 5.61
C ALA A 120 4.02 6.32 6.00
N VAL A 121 4.75 5.81 5.01
CA VAL A 121 5.77 4.78 5.22
C VAL A 121 7.03 5.03 4.38
N LYS A 122 8.11 4.34 4.76
CA LYS A 122 9.23 4.02 3.86
C LYS A 122 9.16 2.53 3.52
N MET A 123 9.72 2.16 2.36
CA MET A 123 9.70 0.79 1.87
C MET A 123 11.11 0.37 1.49
N ASN A 124 11.56 -0.75 2.04
CA ASN A 124 12.85 -1.34 1.71
C ASN A 124 12.65 -2.75 1.14
N GLY A 125 13.48 -3.11 0.16
CA GLY A 125 13.72 -4.48 -0.25
C GLY A 125 15.06 -4.95 0.33
N GLU A 126 15.54 -6.10 -0.16
CA GLU A 126 16.83 -6.67 0.27
C GLU A 126 18.01 -5.72 0.03
N ASP A 127 18.02 -5.00 -1.10
CA ASP A 127 19.11 -4.12 -1.51
C ASP A 127 18.92 -2.65 -1.10
N GLY A 128 17.95 -2.35 -0.23
CA GLY A 128 17.65 -1.00 0.26
C GLY A 128 16.33 -0.43 -0.26
N PRO A 129 16.19 0.91 -0.38
CA PRO A 129 14.91 1.54 -0.69
C PRO A 129 14.29 1.07 -2.01
N LEU A 130 13.01 0.72 -1.98
CA LEU A 130 12.29 0.30 -3.19
C LEU A 130 11.92 1.52 -4.07
N PRO A 131 12.15 1.44 -5.39
CA PRO A 131 11.64 2.44 -6.33
C PRO A 131 10.12 2.54 -6.26
N CYS A 132 9.58 3.76 -6.10
CA CYS A 132 8.15 4.00 -6.00
C CYS A 132 7.76 5.22 -6.83
N ALA A 133 6.67 5.11 -7.59
CA ALA A 133 6.11 6.21 -8.37
C ALA A 133 5.31 7.19 -7.50
N ASN A 134 4.77 6.73 -6.37
CA ASN A 134 4.05 7.60 -5.44
C ASN A 134 5.04 8.48 -4.68
N ALA A 135 4.83 9.79 -4.74
CA ALA A 135 5.67 10.76 -4.02
C ALA A 135 5.62 10.57 -2.49
N SER A 136 4.51 10.05 -1.96
CA SER A 136 4.37 9.60 -0.57
C SER A 136 3.99 8.13 -0.56
N PRO A 137 4.93 7.20 -0.33
CA PRO A 137 4.57 5.81 -0.07
C PRO A 137 3.69 5.72 1.17
N HIS A 138 2.61 4.93 1.06
CA HIS A 138 1.64 4.81 2.13
C HIS A 138 0.87 3.50 2.07
N VAL A 139 0.27 3.16 3.20
CA VAL A 139 -0.73 2.10 3.34
C VAL A 139 -2.06 2.75 3.71
N THR A 140 -3.11 2.52 2.92
CA THR A 140 -4.45 3.00 3.30
C THR A 140 -4.98 2.14 4.45
N VAL A 141 -5.43 2.77 5.54
CA VAL A 141 -6.03 2.06 6.69
C VAL A 141 -7.52 1.83 6.44
N GLY A 142 -8.22 2.84 5.94
CA GLY A 142 -9.66 2.78 5.69
C GLY A 142 -10.24 4.08 5.15
N THR A 143 -11.46 3.99 4.61
CA THR A 143 -12.20 5.13 4.04
C THR A 143 -13.57 5.27 4.71
N ALA A 144 -14.09 6.48 4.89
CA ALA A 144 -15.34 6.69 5.60
C ALA A 144 -16.53 5.94 4.96
N ASP A 145 -16.56 5.84 3.63
CA ASP A 145 -17.58 5.12 2.86
C ASP A 145 -17.05 4.67 1.48
N ASP A 146 -17.83 3.87 0.74
CA ASP A 146 -17.41 3.22 -0.52
C ASP A 146 -17.33 4.15 -1.73
N SER A 147 -17.88 5.36 -1.61
CA SER A 147 -17.70 6.39 -2.63
C SER A 147 -16.27 6.93 -2.65
N ILE A 148 -15.57 6.85 -1.50
CA ILE A 148 -14.20 7.34 -1.33
C ILE A 148 -13.22 6.27 -1.80
N LYS A 149 -12.37 6.64 -2.76
CA LYS A 149 -11.41 5.70 -3.35
C LYS A 149 -10.09 5.75 -2.60
N ALA A 150 -9.49 4.58 -2.35
CA ALA A 150 -8.24 4.47 -1.61
C ALA A 150 -7.10 5.33 -2.21
N PHE A 151 -7.09 5.54 -3.54
CA PHE A 151 -6.08 6.38 -4.19
C PHE A 151 -6.13 7.86 -3.73
N GLU A 152 -7.23 8.33 -3.16
CA GLU A 152 -7.37 9.69 -2.59
C GLU A 152 -6.38 9.93 -1.43
N SER A 153 -5.83 8.88 -0.82
CA SER A 153 -4.78 9.00 0.20
C SER A 153 -3.50 9.66 -0.33
N ASN A 154 -3.24 9.60 -1.64
CA ASN A 154 -2.16 10.38 -2.27
C ASN A 154 -2.38 11.89 -2.12
N ASP A 155 -3.61 12.36 -2.31
CA ASP A 155 -3.96 13.77 -2.17
C ASP A 155 -3.88 14.20 -0.70
N LEU A 156 -4.43 13.40 0.22
CA LEU A 156 -4.32 13.65 1.66
C LEU A 156 -2.87 13.84 2.09
N LEU A 157 -1.98 12.93 1.70
CA LEU A 157 -0.57 12.97 2.09
C LEU A 157 0.21 14.07 1.40
N LYS A 158 -0.15 14.42 0.16
CA LYS A 158 0.42 15.59 -0.52
C LYS A 158 0.08 16.85 0.28
N ARG A 159 -1.19 17.06 0.57
CA ARG A 159 -1.66 18.23 1.30
C ARG A 159 -1.09 18.32 2.71
N TRP A 160 -1.00 17.20 3.43
CA TRP A 160 -0.35 17.15 4.74
C TRP A 160 1.09 17.68 4.68
N ARG A 161 1.88 17.24 3.68
CA ARG A 161 3.26 17.70 3.50
C ARG A 161 3.37 19.16 3.09
N GLU A 162 2.41 19.65 2.31
CA GLU A 162 2.36 21.04 1.84
C GLU A 162 1.75 21.98 2.90
N GLY A 163 1.18 21.45 3.98
CA GLY A 163 0.44 22.23 4.98
C GLY A 163 -0.90 22.77 4.46
N ASP A 164 -1.46 22.16 3.40
CA ASP A 164 -2.68 22.62 2.75
C ASP A 164 -3.95 22.13 3.48
N GLN A 165 -4.57 23.05 4.20
CA GLN A 165 -5.84 22.85 4.92
C GLN A 165 -7.06 23.44 4.21
N SER A 166 -6.95 23.80 2.93
CA SER A 166 -8.02 24.48 2.17
C SER A 166 -9.34 23.70 2.10
N THR A 167 -9.30 22.36 2.17
CA THR A 167 -10.51 21.52 2.16
C THR A 167 -10.88 20.96 3.55
N GLY A 168 -10.24 21.44 4.62
CA GLY A 168 -10.50 20.99 5.98
C GLY A 168 -9.23 20.60 6.75
N PRO A 169 -9.38 20.34 8.06
CA PRO A 169 -8.28 19.96 8.93
C PRO A 169 -7.70 18.60 8.53
N ILE A 170 -6.37 18.52 8.55
CA ILE A 170 -5.65 17.26 8.42
C ILE A 170 -4.99 17.00 9.78
N TYR A 171 -5.24 15.80 10.30
CA TYR A 171 -4.64 15.32 11.53
C TYR A 171 -3.51 14.38 11.21
N ALA A 172 -2.48 14.40 12.04
CA ALA A 172 -1.38 13.47 11.92
C ALA A 172 -0.80 13.16 13.31
N LYS A 173 -0.32 11.92 13.48
CA LYS A 173 0.44 11.51 14.65
C LYS A 173 1.60 10.62 14.25
N VAL A 174 2.70 10.76 14.98
CA VAL A 174 3.87 9.89 14.82
C VAL A 174 3.45 8.45 15.14
N PHE A 175 3.79 7.51 14.26
CA PHE A 175 3.54 6.10 14.52
C PHE A 175 4.51 5.61 15.61
N PRO A 176 4.07 4.74 16.55
CA PRO A 176 4.95 4.22 17.57
C PRO A 176 6.22 3.58 16.99
N ARG A 177 7.36 3.82 17.64
CA ARG A 177 8.64 3.21 17.24
C ARG A 177 8.66 1.70 17.56
N GLY A 178 9.54 0.98 16.87
CA GLY A 178 9.74 -0.46 17.11
C GLY A 178 8.80 -1.35 16.30
N TYR A 179 7.99 -0.78 15.41
CA TYR A 179 7.20 -1.51 14.44
C TYR A 179 7.88 -1.47 13.08
N ASN A 180 8.09 -2.65 12.51
CA ASN A 180 8.36 -2.86 11.10
C ASN A 180 7.42 -3.96 10.61
N PHE A 181 6.95 -3.88 9.37
CA PHE A 181 6.04 -4.87 8.83
C PHE A 181 6.70 -5.65 7.69
N GLU A 182 6.83 -6.96 7.89
CA GLU A 182 7.22 -7.89 6.83
C GLU A 182 6.20 -7.86 5.70
N SER A 183 6.72 -7.93 4.48
CA SER A 183 5.92 -7.77 3.27
C SER A 183 6.56 -8.47 2.08
N SER A 184 5.77 -8.67 1.03
CA SER A 184 6.23 -9.24 -0.24
C SER A 184 5.82 -8.35 -1.40
N ILE A 185 6.71 -8.26 -2.39
CA ILE A 185 6.44 -7.54 -3.63
C ILE A 185 5.54 -8.42 -4.50
N GLN A 186 4.42 -7.86 -4.97
CA GLN A 186 3.43 -8.59 -5.75
C GLN A 186 2.93 -7.80 -6.96
N ALA A 187 2.57 -8.55 -8.02
CA ALA A 187 1.78 -8.05 -9.13
C ALA A 187 0.29 -8.18 -8.80
N ASN A 188 -0.51 -7.17 -9.15
CA ASN A 188 -1.94 -7.16 -8.91
C ASN A 188 -2.69 -6.93 -10.22
N PHE A 189 -3.77 -7.70 -10.42
CA PHE A 189 -4.59 -7.70 -11.62
C PHE A 189 -5.91 -6.99 -11.38
N ALA A 190 -6.67 -6.72 -12.44
CA ALA A 190 -8.04 -6.26 -12.30
C ALA A 190 -8.86 -7.37 -11.60
N GLY A 191 -9.57 -7.01 -10.54
CA GLY A 191 -10.52 -7.89 -9.84
C GLY A 191 -11.84 -8.03 -10.58
#